data_AF-A0A3B4B026-F1
#
_entry.id   AF-A0A3B4B026-F1
#
_cell.length_a   1.000
_cell.length_b   1.000
_cell.length_c   1.000
_cell.angle_alpha   90.00
_cell.angle_beta   90.00
_cell.angle_gamma   90.00
#
_symmetry.space_group_name_H-M   'P 1'
#
loop_
_entity.id
_entity.type
_entity.pdbx_description
1 polymer ?
#
loop_
_entity_poly.entity_id
_entity_poly.type
_entity_poly.pdbx_seq_one_letter_code
_entity_poly.pdbx_strand_id
1 'polypeptide(L)'
;FLLFFLLLLFVAEDDKIVGGYECKPYSQPHQVSLNSGYHFCGGSLVSAEWVVSAAHCYKSRIEVRLGEHHINVNEGTEQFISSSRVIRHPNYNSYTIDNDIMLIKLSRAATLNSYVETVALPTSCAPAGTMCTVSGWGNTMSSTADRNKLQCLQIPILSDRDCDNSYPGMITDSMFCAGYLEGGKDSCQGDSGGPVVCNNELQGVVSWGYGCAEIDHPGVYCKVCIFTDWLRDTMASN
;
A
#
# COMPACT_ATOMS: atom_id res chain seq x y z
N PHE A 1 -24.89 -33.15 40.36
CA PHE A 1 -24.67 -33.21 38.91
C PHE A 1 -24.60 -31.79 38.38
N LEU A 2 -23.38 -31.27 38.25
CA LEU A 2 -23.11 -29.88 37.84
C LEU A 2 -23.33 -29.75 36.33
N LEU A 3 -24.25 -28.85 35.92
CA LEU A 3 -24.32 -28.38 34.54
C LEU A 3 -23.10 -27.50 34.26
N PHE A 4 -22.27 -27.87 33.29
CA PHE A 4 -21.27 -26.99 32.73
C PHE A 4 -21.78 -26.44 31.39
N PHE A 5 -21.94 -25.12 31.35
CA PHE A 5 -22.30 -24.34 30.17
C PHE A 5 -21.21 -24.51 29.10
N LEU A 6 -21.66 -24.83 27.88
CA LEU A 6 -20.83 -24.80 26.68
C LEU A 6 -20.61 -23.33 26.28
N LEU A 7 -19.45 -22.76 26.59
CA LEU A 7 -19.03 -21.50 25.97
C LEU A 7 -18.49 -21.84 24.58
N LEU A 8 -19.29 -21.54 23.55
CA LEU A 8 -18.80 -21.40 22.17
C LEU A 8 -17.92 -20.15 22.15
N LEU A 9 -16.61 -20.35 22.24
CA LEU A 9 -15.63 -19.34 21.86
C LEU A 9 -15.76 -19.15 20.34
N PHE A 10 -16.30 -18.00 19.93
CA PHE A 10 -16.09 -17.50 18.57
C PHE A 10 -14.60 -17.14 18.46
N VAL A 11 -13.80 -18.05 17.91
CA VAL A 11 -12.47 -17.73 17.40
C VAL A 11 -12.71 -17.13 16.01
N ALA A 12 -12.60 -15.81 15.90
CA ALA A 12 -12.46 -15.18 14.60
C ALA A 12 -10.99 -15.33 14.18
N GLU A 13 -10.75 -16.30 13.29
CA GLU A 13 -9.50 -16.53 12.55
C GLU A 13 -9.20 -15.40 11.55
N ASP A 14 -7.91 -15.08 11.37
CA ASP A 14 -7.12 -15.28 10.12
C ASP A 14 -6.15 -14.10 9.85
N ASP A 15 -4.81 -14.33 9.90
CA ASP A 15 -3.73 -13.32 9.79
C ASP A 15 -3.09 -13.29 8.36
N LYS A 16 -3.17 -12.14 7.63
CA LYS A 16 -2.72 -11.92 6.21
C LYS A 16 -2.39 -10.43 5.87
N ILE A 17 -1.32 -10.06 5.12
CA ILE A 17 -0.41 -8.96 5.58
C ILE A 17 0.05 -9.36 7.01
N VAL A 18 1.25 -9.02 7.50
CA VAL A 18 1.58 -9.56 8.84
C VAL A 18 0.50 -9.06 9.82
N GLY A 19 -0.28 -9.97 10.42
CA GLY A 19 -1.46 -9.71 11.26
C GLY A 19 -2.70 -9.01 10.64
N GLY A 20 -2.88 -8.97 9.32
CA GLY A 20 -4.10 -8.41 8.68
C GLY A 20 -5.13 -9.48 8.26
N TYR A 21 -5.96 -9.22 7.25
CA TYR A 21 -7.04 -10.11 6.81
C TYR A 21 -7.29 -10.02 5.29
N GLU A 22 -7.98 -11.01 4.71
CA GLU A 22 -8.36 -10.96 3.29
C GLU A 22 -9.33 -9.83 3.06
N CYS A 23 -8.98 -8.89 2.18
CA CYS A 23 -9.89 -7.85 1.79
C CYS A 23 -11.15 -8.47 1.20
N LYS A 24 -12.31 -7.87 1.46
CA LYS A 24 -13.49 -8.19 0.65
C LYS A 24 -13.13 -7.94 -0.83
N PRO A 25 -13.41 -8.87 -1.77
CA PRO A 25 -13.07 -8.69 -3.17
C PRO A 25 -13.52 -7.32 -3.71
N TYR A 26 -12.61 -6.62 -4.38
CA TYR A 26 -12.82 -5.30 -4.98
C TYR A 26 -13.17 -4.17 -4.00
N SER A 27 -12.98 -4.37 -2.69
CA SER A 27 -13.20 -3.32 -1.69
C SER A 27 -12.15 -2.22 -1.70
N GLN A 28 -10.99 -2.48 -2.31
CA GLN A 28 -9.93 -1.49 -2.57
C GLN A 28 -9.77 -1.28 -4.08
N PRO A 29 -10.76 -0.67 -4.77
CA PRO A 29 -10.83 -0.64 -6.24
C PRO A 29 -9.74 0.22 -6.90
N HIS A 30 -9.01 1.01 -6.11
CA HIS A 30 -7.85 1.79 -6.54
C HIS A 30 -6.53 1.02 -6.44
N GLN A 31 -6.51 -0.14 -5.78
CA GLN A 31 -5.33 -0.99 -5.70
C GLN A 31 -4.96 -1.49 -7.11
N VAL A 32 -3.67 -1.41 -7.43
CA VAL A 32 -3.12 -2.06 -8.63
C VAL A 32 -1.96 -2.97 -8.29
N SER A 33 -1.75 -3.98 -9.13
CA SER A 33 -0.56 -4.83 -9.12
C SER A 33 0.38 -4.38 -10.24
N LEU A 34 1.63 -4.11 -9.89
CA LEU A 34 2.69 -3.84 -10.87
C LEU A 34 3.35 -5.17 -11.24
N ASN A 35 3.27 -5.50 -12.52
CA ASN A 35 3.70 -6.78 -13.05
C ASN A 35 4.82 -6.61 -14.10
N SER A 36 5.85 -7.46 -14.00
CA SER A 36 6.93 -7.57 -14.99
C SER A 36 7.29 -9.05 -15.22
N GLY A 37 6.28 -9.86 -15.53
CA GLY A 37 6.34 -11.34 -15.58
C GLY A 37 5.87 -12.00 -14.28
N TYR A 38 5.87 -11.25 -13.18
CA TYR A 38 5.32 -11.59 -11.88
C TYR A 38 4.95 -10.29 -11.15
N HIS A 39 4.08 -10.38 -10.13
CA HIS A 39 3.79 -9.28 -9.22
C HIS A 39 5.03 -8.93 -8.39
N PHE A 40 5.46 -7.67 -8.41
CA PHE A 40 6.66 -7.26 -7.67
C PHE A 40 6.45 -6.04 -6.76
N CYS A 41 5.40 -5.24 -7.00
CA CYS A 41 5.01 -4.10 -6.19
C CYS A 41 3.51 -3.81 -6.35
N GLY A 42 2.94 -3.05 -5.43
CA GLY A 42 1.63 -2.42 -5.54
C GLY A 42 1.67 -1.02 -6.17
N GLY A 43 0.49 -0.43 -6.25
CA GLY A 43 0.27 0.96 -6.67
C GLY A 43 -1.14 1.41 -6.35
N SER A 44 -1.43 2.69 -6.59
CA SER A 44 -2.74 3.30 -6.39
C SER A 44 -3.17 4.06 -7.64
N LEU A 45 -4.33 3.74 -8.20
CA LEU A 45 -4.93 4.49 -9.29
C LEU A 45 -5.43 5.84 -8.76
N VAL A 46 -4.87 6.95 -9.23
CA VAL A 46 -5.25 8.32 -8.80
C VAL A 46 -6.01 9.10 -9.87
N SER A 47 -5.97 8.63 -11.11
CA SER A 47 -6.86 9.05 -12.20
C SER A 47 -7.01 7.91 -13.19
N ALA A 48 -7.89 8.03 -14.20
CA ALA A 48 -8.05 7.01 -15.22
C ALA A 48 -6.74 6.69 -15.99
N GLU A 49 -5.74 7.58 -16.00
CA GLU A 49 -4.49 7.39 -16.75
C GLU A 49 -3.24 7.32 -15.86
N TRP A 50 -3.37 7.49 -14.55
CA TRP A 50 -2.21 7.67 -13.67
C TRP A 50 -2.28 6.82 -12.41
N VAL A 51 -1.16 6.16 -12.13
CA VAL A 51 -0.92 5.38 -10.91
C VAL A 51 0.22 6.00 -10.11
N VAL A 52 0.04 6.10 -8.80
CA VAL A 52 1.11 6.41 -7.83
C VAL A 52 1.67 5.10 -7.29
N SER A 53 2.99 5.01 -7.13
CA SER A 53 3.70 3.90 -6.51
C SER A 53 5.01 4.41 -5.89
N ALA A 54 5.84 3.51 -5.37
CA ALA A 54 7.15 3.84 -4.79
C ALA A 54 8.22 4.00 -5.89
N ALA A 55 9.19 4.87 -5.68
CA ALA A 55 10.29 5.09 -6.63
C ALA A 55 11.25 3.90 -6.70
N HIS A 56 11.44 3.18 -5.60
CA HIS A 56 12.27 1.97 -5.59
C HIS A 56 11.64 0.80 -6.40
N CYS A 57 10.34 0.86 -6.69
CA CYS A 57 9.64 -0.08 -7.58
C CYS A 57 9.89 0.19 -9.09
N TYR A 58 10.74 1.17 -9.43
CA TYR A 58 10.97 1.54 -10.83
C TYR A 58 11.47 0.37 -11.69
N LYS A 59 10.78 0.16 -12.82
CA LYS A 59 11.24 -0.61 -13.98
C LYS A 59 10.92 0.17 -15.24
N SER A 60 11.68 -0.05 -16.31
CA SER A 60 11.50 0.66 -17.59
C SER A 60 10.22 0.27 -18.34
N ARG A 61 9.66 -0.90 -18.05
CA ARG A 61 8.38 -1.39 -18.59
C ARG A 61 7.64 -2.11 -17.49
N ILE A 62 6.40 -1.70 -17.26
CA ILE A 62 5.51 -2.27 -16.24
C ILE A 62 4.15 -2.55 -16.89
N GLU A 63 3.59 -3.72 -16.67
CA GLU A 63 2.16 -3.97 -16.89
C GLU A 63 1.43 -3.65 -15.59
N VAL A 64 0.56 -2.65 -15.63
CA VAL A 64 -0.33 -2.32 -14.53
C VAL A 64 -1.58 -3.19 -14.63
N ARG A 65 -1.88 -3.95 -13.59
CA ARG A 65 -3.08 -4.78 -13.47
C ARG A 65 -4.04 -4.15 -12.48
N LEU A 66 -5.22 -3.77 -12.96
CA LEU A 66 -6.30 -3.17 -12.18
C LEU A 66 -7.45 -4.16 -12.05
N GLY A 67 -8.30 -4.01 -11.04
CA GLY A 67 -9.50 -4.84 -10.85
C GLY A 67 -9.18 -6.28 -10.43
N GLU A 68 -8.01 -6.51 -9.83
CA GLU A 68 -7.54 -7.80 -9.32
C GLU A 68 -8.04 -8.01 -7.88
N HIS A 69 -8.50 -9.21 -7.55
CA HIS A 69 -8.51 -9.70 -6.16
C HIS A 69 -7.50 -10.85 -6.00
N HIS A 70 -7.58 -11.85 -6.88
CA HIS A 70 -6.69 -12.99 -6.90
C HIS A 70 -5.71 -12.97 -8.11
N ILE A 71 -4.46 -12.49 -7.90
CA ILE A 71 -3.48 -12.17 -8.97
C ILE A 71 -3.00 -13.34 -9.86
N ASN A 72 -3.38 -14.58 -9.53
CA ASN A 72 -3.07 -15.79 -10.32
C ASN A 72 -4.31 -16.41 -10.99
N VAL A 73 -5.49 -15.80 -10.86
CA VAL A 73 -6.75 -16.28 -11.47
C VAL A 73 -7.32 -15.15 -12.30
N ASN A 74 -7.89 -15.48 -13.46
CA ASN A 74 -8.67 -14.52 -14.23
C ASN A 74 -10.13 -14.59 -13.75
N GLU A 75 -10.54 -13.56 -13.01
CA GLU A 75 -11.85 -13.35 -12.40
C GLU A 75 -12.81 -12.61 -13.35
N GLY A 76 -12.31 -12.04 -14.45
CA GLY A 76 -13.08 -11.37 -15.50
C GLY A 76 -13.30 -9.87 -15.25
N THR A 77 -12.71 -9.33 -14.19
CA THR A 77 -12.79 -7.92 -13.76
C THR A 77 -11.56 -7.12 -14.16
N GLU A 78 -10.51 -7.80 -14.61
CA GLU A 78 -9.18 -7.24 -14.72
C GLU A 78 -8.99 -6.35 -15.95
N GLN A 79 -8.15 -5.35 -15.78
CA GLN A 79 -7.64 -4.53 -16.87
C GLN A 79 -6.11 -4.55 -16.84
N PHE A 80 -5.51 -5.10 -17.88
CA PHE A 80 -4.06 -5.11 -18.04
C PHE A 80 -3.66 -3.99 -19.01
N ILE A 81 -2.85 -3.06 -18.51
CA ILE A 81 -2.47 -1.85 -19.24
C ILE A 81 -0.97 -1.61 -19.06
N SER A 82 -0.21 -1.60 -20.15
CA SER A 82 1.21 -1.27 -20.09
C SER A 82 1.44 0.18 -19.71
N SER A 83 2.53 0.46 -19.01
CA SER A 83 3.03 1.82 -18.77
C SER A 83 3.49 2.46 -20.09
N SER A 84 3.02 3.67 -20.39
CA SER A 84 3.63 4.52 -21.41
C SER A 84 4.83 5.30 -20.87
N ARG A 85 4.77 5.70 -19.60
CA ARG A 85 5.84 6.45 -18.91
C ARG A 85 5.92 6.04 -17.44
N VAL A 86 7.13 6.05 -16.90
CA VAL A 86 7.42 5.76 -15.49
C VAL A 86 8.36 6.86 -14.98
N ILE A 87 7.89 7.66 -14.02
CA ILE A 87 8.51 8.92 -13.61
C ILE A 87 8.75 8.88 -12.10
N ARG A 88 9.99 8.62 -11.68
CA ARG A 88 10.39 8.76 -10.26
C ARG A 88 10.40 10.23 -9.87
N HIS A 89 10.18 10.51 -8.59
CA HIS A 89 10.45 11.82 -8.04
C HIS A 89 11.90 12.24 -8.34
N PRO A 90 12.16 13.48 -8.80
CA PRO A 90 13.49 13.91 -9.23
C PRO A 90 14.52 13.88 -8.10
N ASN A 91 14.07 14.00 -6.85
CA ASN A 91 14.91 13.97 -5.65
C ASN A 91 14.92 12.61 -4.94
N TYR A 92 14.44 11.54 -5.57
CA TYR A 92 14.51 10.20 -4.99
C TYR A 92 15.97 9.81 -4.70
N ASN A 93 16.24 9.41 -3.45
CA ASN A 93 17.55 8.96 -3.01
C ASN A 93 17.52 7.47 -2.64
N SER A 94 18.13 6.61 -3.45
CA SER A 94 18.14 5.16 -3.20
C SER A 94 19.00 4.71 -2.02
N TYR A 95 19.85 5.57 -1.45
CA TYR A 95 20.65 5.23 -0.28
C TYR A 95 19.86 5.41 1.02
N THR A 96 19.02 6.43 1.10
CA THR A 96 18.20 6.76 2.28
C THR A 96 16.72 6.39 2.09
N ILE A 97 16.33 5.98 0.88
CA ILE A 97 14.93 5.76 0.46
C ILE A 97 14.07 7.04 0.66
N ASP A 98 14.71 8.22 0.61
CA ASP A 98 14.02 9.50 0.72
C ASP A 98 13.35 9.91 -0.59
N ASN A 99 12.19 10.57 -0.50
CA ASN A 99 11.33 10.93 -1.63
C ASN A 99 10.93 9.72 -2.49
N ASP A 100 10.59 8.61 -1.84
CA ASP A 100 10.26 7.34 -2.47
C ASP A 100 8.84 7.32 -3.06
N ILE A 101 8.64 8.12 -4.10
CA ILE A 101 7.37 8.23 -4.83
C ILE A 101 7.58 8.30 -6.33
N MET A 102 6.65 7.71 -7.09
CA MET A 102 6.72 7.57 -8.53
C MET A 102 5.32 7.65 -9.15
N LEU A 103 5.25 8.25 -10.34
CA LEU A 103 4.07 8.21 -11.20
C LEU A 103 4.27 7.24 -12.37
N ILE A 104 3.23 6.50 -12.70
CA ILE A 104 3.14 5.65 -13.89
C ILE A 104 1.99 6.17 -14.74
N LYS A 105 2.29 6.62 -15.96
CA LYS A 105 1.28 6.93 -16.97
C LYS A 105 0.90 5.65 -17.69
N LEU A 106 -0.39 5.35 -17.76
CA LEU A 106 -0.92 4.22 -18.51
C LEU A 106 -0.82 4.50 -20.02
N SER A 107 -0.73 3.45 -20.84
CA SER A 107 -0.73 3.58 -22.31
C SER A 107 -2.09 3.90 -22.91
N ARG A 108 -3.15 3.67 -22.13
CA ARG A 108 -4.54 4.05 -22.39
C ARG A 108 -5.24 4.24 -21.05
N ALA A 109 -6.29 5.06 -21.03
CA ALA A 109 -7.13 5.21 -19.85
C ALA A 109 -7.75 3.86 -19.42
N ALA A 110 -7.79 3.63 -18.11
CA ALA A 110 -8.56 2.58 -17.47
C ALA A 110 -10.05 2.90 -17.57
N THR A 111 -10.87 1.86 -17.76
CA THR A 111 -12.32 1.96 -17.71
C THR A 111 -12.76 1.92 -16.25
N LEU A 112 -13.18 3.06 -15.70
CA LEU A 112 -13.66 3.13 -14.32
C LEU A 112 -15.02 2.42 -14.19
N ASN A 113 -15.17 1.59 -13.16
CA ASN A 113 -16.36 0.81 -12.84
C ASN A 113 -16.29 0.31 -11.38
N SER A 114 -17.22 -0.55 -10.95
CA SER A 114 -17.29 -1.06 -9.58
C SER A 114 -16.07 -1.85 -9.09
N TYR A 115 -15.15 -2.24 -9.97
CA TYR A 115 -13.92 -2.98 -9.66
C TYR A 115 -12.67 -2.11 -9.79
N VAL A 116 -12.76 -0.98 -10.50
CA VAL A 116 -11.66 -0.09 -10.83
C VAL A 116 -12.10 1.34 -10.63
N GLU A 117 -11.64 1.96 -9.54
CA GLU A 117 -11.95 3.33 -9.17
C GLU A 117 -10.67 4.05 -8.73
N THR A 118 -10.72 5.37 -8.64
CA THR A 118 -9.57 6.19 -8.26
C THR A 118 -9.60 6.51 -6.77
N VAL A 119 -8.45 6.58 -6.10
CA VAL A 119 -8.32 7.17 -4.76
C VAL A 119 -7.95 8.65 -4.88
N ALA A 120 -8.52 9.48 -4.01
CA ALA A 120 -8.22 10.91 -4.00
C ALA A 120 -6.80 11.19 -3.51
N LEU A 121 -6.14 12.17 -4.12
CA LEU A 121 -4.93 12.76 -3.54
C LEU A 121 -5.31 13.57 -2.29
N PRO A 122 -4.44 13.58 -1.27
CA PRO A 122 -4.73 14.23 0.00
C PRO A 122 -4.79 15.75 -0.16
N THR A 123 -5.75 16.36 0.52
CA THR A 123 -5.87 17.83 0.60
C THR A 123 -5.05 18.42 1.74
N SER A 124 -4.76 17.61 2.75
CA SER A 124 -3.91 17.93 3.89
C SER A 124 -3.26 16.65 4.45
N CYS A 125 -2.24 16.79 5.28
CA CYS A 125 -1.61 15.65 5.94
C CYS A 125 -2.50 15.13 7.07
N ALA A 126 -2.73 13.81 7.11
CA ALA A 126 -3.42 13.18 8.23
C ALA A 126 -2.56 13.22 9.51
N PRO A 127 -3.13 13.58 10.68
CA PRO A 127 -2.40 13.63 11.94
C PRO A 127 -2.13 12.22 12.51
N ALA A 128 -1.18 12.13 13.44
CA ALA A 128 -0.96 10.93 14.23
C ALA A 128 -2.24 10.46 14.95
N GLY A 129 -2.39 9.15 15.08
CA GLY A 129 -3.59 8.48 15.59
C GLY A 129 -4.70 8.27 14.55
N THR A 130 -4.57 8.82 13.35
CA THR A 130 -5.53 8.55 12.26
C THR A 130 -5.44 7.09 11.85
N MET A 131 -6.59 6.38 11.87
CA MET A 131 -6.69 5.01 11.37
C MET A 131 -6.76 4.99 9.85
N CYS A 132 -5.99 4.09 9.25
CA CYS A 132 -5.84 3.95 7.81
C CYS A 132 -5.90 2.47 7.42
N THR A 133 -6.22 2.22 6.15
CA THR A 133 -6.13 0.91 5.52
C THR A 133 -4.86 0.84 4.69
N VAL A 134 -4.02 -0.17 4.93
CA VAL A 134 -2.96 -0.60 4.01
C VAL A 134 -3.41 -1.89 3.32
N SER A 135 -3.08 -2.05 2.04
CA SER A 135 -3.42 -3.27 1.29
C SER A 135 -2.34 -3.69 0.29
N GLY A 136 -2.25 -4.99 0.03
CA GLY A 136 -1.28 -5.54 -0.91
C GLY A 136 -1.28 -7.07 -1.00
N TRP A 137 -0.39 -7.58 -1.86
CA TRP A 137 -0.16 -9.02 -2.11
C TRP A 137 1.24 -9.45 -1.65
N GLY A 138 1.84 -8.69 -0.74
CA GLY A 138 3.13 -8.98 -0.15
C GLY A 138 3.13 -10.19 0.78
N ASN A 139 4.30 -10.46 1.33
CA ASN A 139 4.52 -11.58 2.23
C ASN A 139 3.69 -11.44 3.51
N THR A 140 2.91 -12.47 3.84
CA THR A 140 2.05 -12.48 5.02
C THR A 140 2.72 -13.08 6.26
N MET A 141 3.89 -13.71 6.10
CA MET A 141 4.57 -14.49 7.14
C MET A 141 3.69 -15.58 7.79
N SER A 142 2.60 -15.98 7.12
CA SER A 142 1.64 -16.97 7.57
C SER A 142 1.53 -18.10 6.54
N SER A 143 1.52 -19.35 7.01
CA SER A 143 1.40 -20.54 6.16
C SER A 143 -0.03 -20.82 5.69
N THR A 144 -1.03 -20.21 6.32
CA THR A 144 -2.45 -20.38 5.99
C THR A 144 -2.97 -19.28 5.08
N ALA A 145 -2.29 -18.14 5.04
CA ALA A 145 -2.66 -16.98 4.23
C ALA A 145 -2.36 -17.20 2.74
N ASP A 146 -3.40 -17.09 1.91
CA ASP A 146 -3.22 -17.06 0.46
C ASP A 146 -2.79 -15.67 -0.01
N ARG A 147 -1.47 -15.48 -0.12
CA ARG A 147 -0.84 -14.23 -0.62
C ARG A 147 -1.27 -13.84 -2.04
N ASN A 148 -1.93 -14.72 -2.79
CA ASN A 148 -2.42 -14.38 -4.12
C ASN A 148 -3.73 -13.60 -4.07
N LYS A 149 -4.44 -13.64 -2.94
CA LYS A 149 -5.61 -12.80 -2.69
C LYS A 149 -5.19 -11.50 -2.03
N LEU A 150 -5.89 -10.41 -2.30
CA LEU A 150 -5.57 -9.10 -1.75
C LEU A 150 -5.79 -9.10 -0.23
N GLN A 151 -4.79 -8.59 0.49
CA GLN A 151 -4.78 -8.50 1.95
C GLN A 151 -4.93 -7.05 2.41
N CYS A 152 -5.60 -6.87 3.53
CA CYS A 152 -5.93 -5.58 4.14
C CYS A 152 -5.49 -5.59 5.60
N LEU A 153 -4.97 -4.45 6.07
CA LEU A 153 -4.65 -4.23 7.48
C LEU A 153 -5.07 -2.82 7.88
N GLN A 154 -5.65 -2.70 9.08
CA GLN A 154 -5.92 -1.40 9.69
C GLN A 154 -4.70 -1.00 10.53
N ILE A 155 -4.15 0.19 10.27
CA ILE A 155 -2.99 0.72 10.98
C ILE A 155 -3.23 2.18 11.39
N PRO A 156 -2.85 2.59 12.61
CA PRO A 156 -2.79 4.00 12.98
C PRO A 156 -1.51 4.65 12.45
N ILE A 157 -1.59 5.92 12.05
CA ILE A 157 -0.39 6.77 11.89
C ILE A 157 0.23 6.98 13.27
N LEU A 158 1.53 6.73 13.40
CA LEU A 158 2.27 6.95 14.64
C LEU A 158 2.73 8.40 14.78
N SER A 159 3.09 8.81 16.00
CA SER A 159 3.68 10.14 16.19
C SER A 159 5.08 10.21 15.57
N ASP A 160 5.49 11.38 15.10
CA ASP A 160 6.84 11.59 14.57
C ASP A 160 7.90 11.19 15.63
N ARG A 161 7.63 11.47 16.90
CA ARG A 161 8.48 11.05 18.03
C ARG A 161 8.65 9.54 18.10
N ASP A 162 7.58 8.76 17.97
CA ASP A 162 7.67 7.32 18.04
C ASP A 162 8.41 6.76 16.80
N CYS A 163 8.14 7.33 15.63
CA CYS A 163 8.83 6.99 14.39
C CYS A 163 10.34 7.26 14.50
N ASP A 164 10.75 8.42 15.00
CA ASP A 164 12.15 8.78 15.24
C ASP A 164 12.82 7.91 16.31
N ASN A 165 12.09 7.51 17.36
CA ASN A 165 12.62 6.62 18.38
C ASN A 165 12.88 5.21 17.82
N SER A 166 12.00 4.73 16.94
CA SER A 166 12.15 3.45 16.22
C SER A 166 13.29 3.49 15.22
N TYR A 167 13.52 4.63 14.57
CA TYR A 167 14.53 4.79 13.51
C TYR A 167 15.40 6.04 13.68
N PRO A 168 16.28 6.09 14.71
CA PRO A 168 17.02 7.30 15.05
C PRO A 168 17.88 7.85 13.90
N GLY A 169 17.55 9.05 13.42
CA GLY A 169 18.29 9.75 12.36
C GLY A 169 18.03 9.26 10.94
N MET A 170 17.02 8.40 10.74
CA MET A 170 16.69 7.83 9.43
C MET A 170 15.37 8.37 8.84
N ILE A 171 14.49 8.90 9.68
CA ILE A 171 13.20 9.45 9.25
C ILE A 171 13.39 10.89 8.76
N THR A 172 12.81 11.18 7.59
CA THR A 172 12.80 12.53 7.00
C THR A 172 11.40 13.11 6.99
N ASP A 173 11.28 14.39 6.64
CA ASP A 173 9.98 15.05 6.47
C ASP A 173 9.10 14.40 5.38
N SER A 174 9.70 13.62 4.47
CA SER A 174 8.99 12.88 3.43
C SER A 174 8.45 11.53 3.89
N MET A 175 8.64 11.19 5.16
CA MET A 175 8.28 9.90 5.72
C MET A 175 7.31 10.05 6.90
N PHE A 176 6.62 8.95 7.20
CA PHE A 176 5.92 8.74 8.47
C PHE A 176 5.88 7.24 8.78
N CYS A 177 5.71 6.91 10.06
CA CYS A 177 5.47 5.54 10.48
C CYS A 177 3.98 5.29 10.71
N ALA A 178 3.53 4.08 10.42
CA ALA A 178 2.20 3.62 10.78
C ALA A 178 2.25 2.12 11.16
N GLY A 179 1.34 1.70 12.03
CA GLY A 179 1.31 0.32 12.53
C GLY A 179 1.33 0.25 14.04
N TYR A 180 1.92 -0.81 14.56
CA TYR A 180 1.84 -1.19 15.98
C TYR A 180 3.24 -1.46 16.52
N LEU A 181 3.66 -0.71 17.54
CA LEU A 181 5.00 -0.84 18.12
C LEU A 181 5.19 -2.18 18.84
N GLU A 182 4.11 -2.81 19.29
CA GLU A 182 4.11 -4.18 19.82
C GLU A 182 4.43 -5.25 18.77
N GLY A 183 4.55 -4.88 17.49
CA GLY A 183 4.80 -5.80 16.39
C GLY A 183 3.58 -6.67 16.05
N GLY A 184 3.81 -7.75 15.31
CA GLY A 184 2.78 -8.68 14.86
C GLY A 184 1.83 -8.16 13.77
N LYS A 185 1.84 -6.85 13.47
CA LYS A 185 1.03 -6.21 12.42
C LYS A 185 1.82 -5.23 11.57
N ASP A 186 2.03 -5.55 10.29
CA ASP A 186 2.81 -4.70 9.37
C ASP A 186 2.66 -5.09 7.90
N SER A 187 2.86 -4.12 7.00
CA SER A 187 3.18 -4.36 5.59
C SER A 187 4.55 -5.06 5.44
N CYS A 188 4.76 -5.77 4.33
CA CYS A 188 5.97 -6.55 4.14
C CYS A 188 6.44 -6.58 2.67
N GLN A 189 7.45 -7.41 2.35
CA GLN A 189 8.02 -7.45 1.00
C GLN A 189 6.94 -7.84 -0.03
N GLY A 190 6.81 -7.02 -1.08
CA GLY A 190 5.79 -7.13 -2.11
C GLY A 190 4.62 -6.16 -1.94
N ASP A 191 4.41 -5.62 -0.74
CA ASP A 191 3.41 -4.55 -0.52
C ASP A 191 3.91 -3.17 -0.98
N SER A 192 5.23 -3.02 -1.16
CA SER A 192 5.90 -1.81 -1.63
C SER A 192 5.17 -1.13 -2.79
N GLY A 193 5.01 0.19 -2.71
CA GLY A 193 4.25 0.96 -3.68
C GLY A 193 2.74 0.93 -3.48
N GLY A 194 2.21 0.03 -2.63
CA GLY A 194 0.80 -0.05 -2.29
C GLY A 194 0.28 1.17 -1.51
N PRO A 195 -1.05 1.31 -1.40
CA PRO A 195 -1.68 2.44 -0.74
C PRO A 195 -1.66 2.35 0.79
N VAL A 196 -1.57 3.52 1.44
CA VAL A 196 -2.14 3.75 2.77
C VAL A 196 -3.25 4.79 2.63
N VAL A 197 -4.50 4.35 2.76
CA VAL A 197 -5.69 5.19 2.61
C VAL A 197 -6.28 5.53 3.97
N CYS A 198 -6.42 6.83 4.24
CA CYS A 198 -7.06 7.33 5.45
C CYS A 198 -8.20 8.26 5.03
N ASN A 199 -9.41 8.04 5.55
CA ASN A 199 -10.58 8.87 5.21
C ASN A 199 -10.80 9.07 3.69
N ASN A 200 -10.58 8.01 2.90
CA ASN A 200 -10.67 8.00 1.43
C ASN A 200 -9.62 8.83 0.67
N GLU A 201 -8.57 9.32 1.34
CA GLU A 201 -7.42 9.98 0.72
C GLU A 201 -6.16 9.10 0.81
N LEU A 202 -5.35 9.10 -0.25
CA LEU A 202 -4.06 8.40 -0.29
C LEU A 202 -3.03 9.19 0.53
N GLN A 203 -2.85 8.84 1.80
CA GLN A 203 -1.93 9.55 2.70
C GLN A 203 -0.51 8.98 2.65
N GLY A 204 -0.37 7.70 2.29
CA GLY A 204 0.93 7.04 2.24
C GLY A 204 1.12 6.10 1.06
N VAL A 205 2.38 5.83 0.77
CA VAL A 205 2.84 4.75 -0.12
C VAL A 205 3.75 3.84 0.68
N VAL A 206 3.50 2.53 0.65
CA VAL A 206 4.37 1.52 1.31
C VAL A 206 5.79 1.64 0.79
N SER A 207 6.76 1.85 1.68
CA SER A 207 8.14 2.17 1.29
C SER A 207 9.15 1.18 1.88
N TRP A 208 9.41 1.22 3.18
CA TRP A 208 10.44 0.39 3.82
C TRP A 208 10.16 0.11 5.29
N GLY A 209 10.97 -0.75 5.90
CA GLY A 209 10.95 -1.11 7.32
C GLY A 209 12.13 -2.02 7.64
N TYR A 210 12.41 -2.22 8.93
CA TYR A 210 13.34 -3.25 9.38
C TYR A 210 12.56 -4.53 9.68
N GLY A 211 12.85 -5.59 8.93
CA GLY A 211 12.05 -6.80 9.00
C GLY A 211 10.61 -6.56 8.55
N CYS A 212 9.69 -7.34 9.10
CA CYS A 212 8.25 -7.10 9.01
C CYS A 212 7.61 -7.44 10.36
N ALA A 213 6.82 -6.53 10.91
CA ALA A 213 6.09 -6.72 12.16
C ALA A 213 6.96 -7.08 13.37
N GLU A 214 8.20 -6.58 13.38
CA GLU A 214 9.09 -6.70 14.53
C GLU A 214 8.72 -5.66 15.59
N ILE A 215 8.92 -6.01 16.87
CA ILE A 215 8.71 -5.09 17.99
C ILE A 215 9.59 -3.85 17.78
N ASP A 216 9.01 -2.67 18.04
CA ASP A 216 9.62 -1.34 17.90
C ASP A 216 10.06 -0.96 16.48
N HIS A 217 9.70 -1.75 15.45
CA HIS A 217 10.04 -1.49 14.04
C HIS A 217 8.77 -1.41 13.16
N PRO A 218 7.97 -0.33 13.29
CA PRO A 218 6.77 -0.14 12.48
C PRO A 218 7.11 0.16 11.02
N GLY A 219 6.20 -0.13 10.09
CA GLY A 219 6.37 0.24 8.68
C GLY A 219 6.58 1.74 8.47
N VAL A 220 7.48 2.08 7.55
CA VAL A 220 7.77 3.45 7.10
C VAL A 220 7.19 3.68 5.71
N TYR A 221 6.44 4.78 5.59
CA TYR A 221 5.66 5.13 4.42
C TYR A 221 6.08 6.49 3.87
N CYS A 222 6.04 6.64 2.55
CA CYS A 222 6.23 7.94 1.92
C CYS A 222 4.99 8.82 2.15
N LYS A 223 5.19 10.04 2.67
CA LYS A 223 4.16 11.01 3.08
C LYS A 223 3.58 11.74 1.87
N VAL A 224 2.49 11.23 1.30
CA VAL A 224 1.96 11.69 0.00
C VAL A 224 1.52 13.16 0.02
N CYS A 225 1.01 13.66 1.15
CA CYS A 225 0.53 15.04 1.26
C CYS A 225 1.58 16.08 0.86
N ILE A 226 2.87 15.85 1.10
CA ILE A 226 3.93 16.80 0.73
C ILE A 226 4.30 16.75 -0.76
N PHE A 227 3.88 15.72 -1.49
CA PHE A 227 4.15 15.52 -2.91
C PHE A 227 2.96 15.91 -3.81
N THR A 228 1.87 16.40 -3.23
CA THR A 228 0.62 16.58 -3.96
C THR A 228 0.75 17.56 -5.13
N ASP A 229 1.51 18.64 -4.96
CA ASP A 229 1.77 19.60 -6.04
C ASP A 229 2.61 18.98 -7.15
N TRP A 230 3.70 18.28 -6.80
CA TRP A 230 4.52 17.56 -7.76
C TRP A 230 3.71 16.53 -8.56
N LEU A 231 2.82 15.78 -7.88
CA LEU A 231 1.94 14.81 -8.52
C LEU A 231 1.01 15.49 -9.53
N ARG A 232 0.34 16.58 -9.14
CA ARG A 232 -0.58 17.32 -10.01
C ARG A 232 0.14 17.94 -11.22
N ASP A 233 1.25 18.63 -10.99
CA ASP A 233 2.02 19.29 -12.04
C ASP A 233 2.60 18.28 -13.03
N THR A 234 3.08 17.13 -12.53
CA THR A 234 3.59 16.05 -13.38
C THR A 234 2.47 15.42 -14.20
N MET A 235 1.29 15.17 -13.62
CA MET A 235 0.15 14.62 -14.37
C MET A 235 -0.38 15.61 -15.44
N ALA A 236 -0.36 16.92 -15.15
CA ALA A 236 -0.83 17.94 -16.09
C ALA A 236 0.14 18.18 -17.27
N SER A 237 1.45 17.99 -17.03
CA SER A 237 2.49 18.31 -18.01
C SER A 237 2.87 17.14 -18.94
N ASN A 238 2.21 15.98 -18.82
CA ASN A 238 2.65 14.73 -19.47
C ASN A 238 1.52 13.90 -20.02
#